data_AF-A0A940SPT8-F1
#
_entry.id   AF-A0A940SPT8-F1
#
_cell.length_a   1.000
_cell.length_b   1.000
_cell.length_c   1.000
_cell.angle_alpha   90.00
_cell.angle_beta   90.00
_cell.angle_gamma   90.00
#
_symmetry.space_group_name_H-M   'P 1'
#
loop_
_entity.id
_entity.type
_entity.pdbx_description
1 polymer ?
#
loop_
_entity_poly.entity_id
_entity_poly.type
_entity_poly.pdbx_seq_one_letter_code
_entity_poly.pdbx_strand_id
1 'polypeptide(L)'
;MEKIRVQKLLSDAGYCSRRKAEALIAAGKVKCNGHPVTLGDKALPTDLITVAGEQVYIPKKKEFRYIMMNKPRGYVTTLSDEQGRRCVTDLLEGVDTRVYPIGRLDRNSEGLLLFTNDGAFANGIMHPS
;
A
#
# COMPACT_ATOMS: atom_id res chain seq x y z
N MET A 1 13.97 12.71 -12.72
CA MET A 1 12.95 12.04 -11.88
C MET A 1 12.38 13.05 -10.91
N GLU A 2 11.07 13.07 -10.73
CA GLU A 2 10.43 13.93 -9.74
C GLU A 2 10.62 13.34 -8.33
N LYS A 3 10.79 14.21 -7.32
CA LYS A 3 10.85 13.76 -5.92
C LYS A 3 9.46 13.32 -5.46
N ILE A 4 9.40 12.15 -4.83
CA ILE A 4 8.17 11.52 -4.33
C ILE A 4 8.21 11.53 -2.81
N ARG A 5 7.06 11.77 -2.17
CA ARG A 5 6.94 11.68 -0.71
C ARG A 5 7.44 10.32 -0.19
N VAL A 6 8.25 10.32 0.87
CA VAL A 6 8.89 9.09 1.39
C VAL A 6 7.85 8.04 1.78
N GLN A 7 6.73 8.43 2.39
CA GLN A 7 5.67 7.48 2.73
C GLN A 7 5.01 6.83 1.50
N LYS A 8 5.00 7.52 0.36
CA LYS A 8 4.51 6.96 -0.91
C LYS A 8 5.56 6.00 -1.49
N LEU A 9 6.85 6.35 -1.46
CA LEU A 9 7.93 5.44 -1.89
C LEU A 9 7.92 4.12 -1.12
N LEU A 10 7.83 4.18 0.22
CA LEU A 10 7.75 2.98 1.06
C LEU A 10 6.51 2.14 0.77
N SER A 11 5.37 2.79 0.52
CA SER A 11 4.13 2.09 0.18
C SER A 11 4.16 1.46 -1.21
N ASP A 12 4.72 2.16 -2.19
CA ASP A 12 4.85 1.68 -3.57
C ASP A 12 5.88 0.55 -3.68
N ALA A 13 6.89 0.53 -2.79
CA ALA A 13 7.84 -0.57 -2.64
C ALA A 13 7.23 -1.79 -1.91
N GLY A 14 5.97 -1.72 -1.48
CA GLY A 14 5.29 -2.82 -0.77
C GLY A 14 5.67 -2.96 0.70
N TYR A 15 6.54 -2.09 1.25
CA TYR A 15 7.05 -2.22 2.62
C TYR A 15 5.94 -2.12 3.69
N CYS A 16 5.05 -1.12 3.58
CA CYS A 16 3.89 -0.98 4.45
C CYS A 16 2.84 -0.03 3.85
N SER A 17 1.73 0.24 4.55
CA SER A 17 0.78 1.26 4.10
C SER A 17 1.35 2.68 4.25
N ARG A 18 0.85 3.65 3.47
CA ARG A 18 1.26 5.07 3.59
C ARG A 18 1.14 5.60 5.03
N ARG A 19 0.05 5.29 5.73
CA ARG A 19 -0.15 5.69 7.14
C ARG A 19 0.83 5.03 8.09
N LYS A 20 1.16 3.75 7.87
CA LYS A 20 2.17 3.06 8.68
C LYS A 20 3.56 3.65 8.42
N ALA A 21 3.87 3.99 7.18
CA ALA A 21 5.11 4.69 6.83
C ALA A 21 5.18 6.07 7.52
N GLU A 22 4.09 6.84 7.56
CA GLU A 22 4.02 8.10 8.30
C GLU A 22 4.27 7.90 9.80
N ALA A 23 3.69 6.86 10.42
CA ALA A 23 3.96 6.53 11.81
C ALA A 23 5.44 6.17 12.07
N LEU A 24 6.07 5.44 11.14
CA LEU A 24 7.51 5.10 11.23
C LEU A 24 8.40 6.34 11.08
N ILE A 25 8.03 7.25 10.17
CA ILE A 25 8.71 8.54 9.98
C ILE A 25 8.60 9.38 11.26
N ALA A 26 7.40 9.52 11.81
CA ALA A 26 7.15 10.26 13.05
C ALA A 26 7.91 9.67 14.25
N ALA A 27 8.11 8.35 14.27
CA ALA A 27 8.92 7.66 15.27
C ALA A 27 10.44 7.77 15.04
N GLY A 28 10.90 8.53 14.05
CA GLY A 28 12.32 8.71 13.73
C GLY A 28 13.01 7.47 13.19
N LYS A 29 12.24 6.46 12.73
CA LYS A 29 12.79 5.18 12.27
C LYS A 29 13.22 5.19 10.81
N VAL A 30 12.90 6.22 10.05
CA VAL A 30 13.18 6.29 8.61
C VAL A 30 14.31 7.27 8.34
N LYS A 31 15.28 6.85 7.52
CA LYS A 31 16.35 7.72 7.02
C LYS A 31 16.43 7.67 5.51
N CYS A 32 16.80 8.79 4.90
CA CYS A 32 17.13 8.93 3.49
C CYS A 32 18.61 9.33 3.38
N ASN A 33 19.43 8.54 2.69
CA ASN A 33 20.87 8.75 2.55
C ASN A 33 21.57 8.96 3.90
N GLY A 34 21.14 8.22 4.94
CA GLY A 34 21.68 8.32 6.30
C GLY A 34 21.10 9.45 7.17
N HIS A 35 20.32 10.36 6.59
CA HIS A 35 19.70 11.48 7.33
C HIS A 35 18.26 11.14 7.74
N PRO A 36 17.85 11.43 8.99
CA PRO A 36 16.44 11.28 9.41
C PRO A 36 15.50 12.08 8.52
N VAL A 37 14.34 11.51 8.18
CA VAL A 37 13.28 12.20 7.44
C VAL A 37 12.13 12.60 8.36
N THR A 38 11.41 13.63 7.96
CA THR A 38 10.20 14.15 8.61
C THR A 38 8.96 13.98 7.72
N LEU A 39 7.77 14.15 8.29
CA LEU A 39 6.52 13.97 7.55
C LEU A 39 6.41 15.00 6.41
N GLY A 40 6.23 14.50 5.19
CA GLY A 40 6.12 15.32 3.98
C GLY A 40 7.39 15.41 3.15
N ASP A 41 8.54 14.97 3.71
CA ASP A 41 9.79 14.90 2.96
C ASP A 41 9.67 14.05 1.71
N LYS A 42 10.41 14.47 0.68
CA LYS A 42 10.42 13.83 -0.63
C LYS A 42 11.83 13.35 -0.96
N ALA A 43 11.91 12.16 -1.55
CA ALA A 43 13.15 11.55 -2.02
C ALA A 43 13.02 11.12 -3.48
N LEU A 44 14.15 10.88 -4.14
CA LEU A 44 14.20 10.23 -5.43
C LEU A 44 14.08 8.71 -5.24
N PRO A 45 13.51 7.96 -6.21
CA PRO A 45 13.52 6.49 -6.18
C PRO A 45 14.92 5.86 -6.13
N THR A 46 15.96 6.63 -6.48
CA THR A 46 17.36 6.22 -6.45
C THR A 46 18.03 6.48 -5.10
N ASP A 47 17.40 7.24 -4.20
CA ASP A 47 17.96 7.51 -2.87
C ASP A 47 17.92 6.26 -1.99
N LEU A 48 18.91 6.14 -1.09
CA LEU A 48 18.99 5.06 -0.12
C LEU A 48 17.99 5.31 1.01
N ILE A 49 16.87 4.59 1.01
CA ILE A 49 15.92 4.61 2.11
C ILE A 49 16.19 3.46 3.06
N THR A 50 16.32 3.77 4.35
CA THR A 50 16.42 2.77 5.42
C THR A 50 15.29 2.95 6.42
N VAL A 51 14.78 1.84 6.95
CA VAL A 51 13.78 1.81 8.01
C VAL A 51 14.32 0.95 9.14
N ALA A 52 14.43 1.51 10.34
CA ALA A 52 15.02 0.87 11.53
C ALA A 52 16.43 0.28 11.30
N GLY A 53 17.19 0.86 10.36
CA GLY A 53 18.55 0.41 10.01
C GLY A 53 18.60 -0.56 8.82
N GLU A 54 17.47 -1.10 8.37
CA GLU A 54 17.41 -1.99 7.21
C GLU A 54 17.13 -1.21 5.93
N GLN A 55 17.85 -1.54 4.85
CA GLN A 55 17.63 -0.94 3.54
C GLN A 55 16.32 -1.45 2.94
N VAL A 56 15.48 -0.51 2.49
CA VAL A 56 14.26 -0.85 1.73
C VAL A 56 14.60 -0.86 0.25
N TYR A 57 14.35 -2.01 -0.40
CA TYR A 57 14.50 -2.13 -1.84
C TYR A 57 13.35 -1.39 -2.56
N ILE A 58 13.69 -0.34 -3.30
CA ILE A 58 12.73 0.37 -4.16
C ILE A 58 12.93 -0.16 -5.60
N PRO A 59 11.98 -0.94 -6.14
CA PRO A 59 12.13 -1.50 -7.48
C PRO A 59 12.15 -0.40 -8.55
N LYS A 60 13.13 -0.47 -9.47
CA LYS A 60 13.25 0.48 -10.59
C LYS A 60 12.07 0.37 -11.57
N LYS A 61 11.53 -0.84 -11.74
CA LYS A 61 10.37 -1.13 -12.58
C LYS A 61 9.24 -1.59 -11.67
N LYS A 62 8.10 -0.91 -11.74
CA LYS A 62 6.89 -1.35 -11.04
C LYS A 62 6.21 -2.43 -11.87
N GLU A 63 6.01 -3.59 -11.28
CA GLU A 63 5.08 -4.60 -11.81
C GLU A 63 3.70 -4.33 -11.23
N PHE A 64 2.79 -3.87 -12.08
CA PHE A 64 1.42 -3.66 -11.65
C PHE A 64 0.62 -4.97 -11.71
N ARG A 65 -0.20 -5.16 -10.67
CA ARG A 65 -1.16 -6.27 -10.56
C ARG A 65 -2.56 -5.69 -10.54
N TYR A 66 -3.46 -6.31 -11.28
CA TYR A 66 -4.88 -5.97 -11.31
C TYR A 66 -5.65 -7.28 -11.20
N ILE A 67 -6.45 -7.41 -10.15
CA ILE A 67 -7.16 -8.65 -9.82
C ILE A 67 -8.64 -8.31 -9.73
N MET A 68 -9.47 -9.17 -10.30
CA MET A 68 -10.91 -9.13 -10.10
C MET A 68 -11.33 -10.26 -9.18
N MET A 69 -12.18 -9.95 -8.21
CA MET A 69 -12.76 -10.91 -7.30
C MET A 69 -14.27 -10.72 -7.29
N ASN A 70 -15.02 -11.81 -7.42
CA ASN A 70 -16.42 -11.80 -7.00
C ASN A 70 -16.46 -12.00 -5.48
N LYS A 71 -16.56 -10.91 -4.73
CA LYS A 71 -16.52 -10.92 -3.28
C LYS A 71 -17.78 -11.64 -2.75
N PRO A 72 -17.63 -12.70 -1.92
CA PRO A 72 -18.76 -13.34 -1.26
C PRO A 72 -19.24 -12.54 -0.03
N ARG A 73 -20.47 -12.85 0.42
CA ARG A 73 -21.02 -12.37 1.69
C ARG A 73 -20.16 -12.80 2.88
N GLY A 74 -20.19 -11.99 3.93
CA GLY A 74 -19.58 -12.29 5.22
C GLY A 74 -18.15 -11.77 5.40
N TYR A 75 -17.51 -11.30 4.33
CA TYR A 75 -16.14 -10.76 4.35
C TYR A 75 -16.11 -9.23 4.42
N VAL A 76 -15.21 -8.68 5.22
CA VAL A 76 -14.98 -7.22 5.32
C VAL A 76 -13.92 -6.74 4.33
N THR A 77 -14.17 -5.60 3.69
CA THR A 77 -13.22 -4.98 2.75
C THR A 77 -12.16 -4.18 3.51
N THR A 78 -11.18 -4.88 4.07
CA THR A 78 -10.00 -4.31 4.77
C THR A 78 -8.76 -5.16 4.50
N LEU A 79 -7.58 -4.58 4.75
CA LEU A 79 -6.27 -5.26 4.66
C LEU A 79 -5.81 -5.88 5.98
N SER A 80 -6.43 -5.47 7.09
CA SER A 80 -6.17 -5.97 8.43
C SER A 80 -7.41 -5.72 9.26
N ASP A 81 -7.87 -6.73 10.00
CA ASP A 81 -9.00 -6.60 10.91
C ASP A 81 -8.56 -6.85 12.35
N GLU A 82 -8.93 -5.93 13.24
CA GLU A 82 -8.59 -6.01 14.67
C GLU A 82 -9.64 -6.78 15.49
N GLN A 83 -10.74 -7.22 14.87
CA GLN A 83 -11.89 -7.85 15.52
C GLN A 83 -12.06 -9.34 15.12
N GLY A 84 -11.06 -9.92 14.46
CA GLY A 84 -11.08 -11.33 14.04
C GLY A 84 -12.10 -11.66 12.95
N ARG A 85 -12.55 -10.68 12.18
CA ARG A 85 -13.48 -10.86 11.06
C ARG A 85 -12.73 -11.33 9.81
N ARG A 86 -13.40 -12.16 8.99
CA ARG A 86 -12.86 -12.63 7.71
C ARG A 86 -12.64 -11.45 6.76
N CYS A 87 -11.43 -11.30 6.25
CA CYS A 87 -11.02 -10.22 5.37
C CYS A 87 -11.01 -10.67 3.92
N VAL A 88 -11.29 -9.75 3.00
CA VAL A 88 -11.18 -10.06 1.56
C VAL A 88 -9.76 -10.46 1.13
N THR A 89 -8.74 -10.13 1.92
CA THR A 89 -7.36 -10.59 1.71
C THR A 89 -7.18 -12.08 1.96
N ASP A 90 -8.02 -12.70 2.80
CA ASP A 90 -7.97 -14.13 3.09
C ASP A 90 -8.39 -14.97 1.86
N LEU A 91 -9.03 -14.33 0.88
CA LEU A 91 -9.47 -14.92 -0.38
C LEU A 91 -8.44 -14.77 -1.51
N LEU A 92 -7.30 -14.10 -1.27
CA LEU A 92 -6.26 -13.91 -2.27
C LEU A 92 -5.18 -14.99 -2.12
N GLU A 93 -5.26 -16.03 -2.96
CA GLU A 93 -4.27 -17.10 -3.02
C GLU A 93 -3.25 -16.84 -4.14
N GLY A 94 -1.96 -17.13 -3.89
CA GLY A 94 -0.90 -17.00 -4.90
C GLY A 94 -0.53 -15.56 -5.29
N VAL A 95 -0.85 -14.57 -4.45
CA VAL A 95 -0.54 -13.16 -4.70
C VAL A 95 0.62 -12.71 -3.82
N ASP A 96 1.84 -12.84 -4.33
CA ASP A 96 3.08 -12.49 -3.58
C ASP A 96 3.30 -10.99 -3.43
N THR A 97 2.54 -10.18 -4.17
CA THR A 97 2.64 -8.71 -4.16
C THR A 97 1.53 -8.11 -3.30
N ARG A 98 1.89 -7.16 -2.44
CA ARG A 98 0.88 -6.41 -1.66
C ARG A 98 -0.07 -5.64 -2.59
N VAL A 99 -1.31 -6.08 -2.68
CA VAL A 99 -2.43 -5.40 -3.36
C VAL A 99 -3.43 -4.85 -2.35
N TYR A 100 -4.29 -3.93 -2.80
CA TYR A 100 -5.38 -3.37 -2.01
C TYR A 100 -6.66 -3.21 -2.82
N PRO A 101 -7.83 -3.30 -2.16
CA PRO A 101 -9.10 -3.18 -2.84
C PRO A 101 -9.29 -1.77 -3.42
N ILE A 102 -9.90 -1.70 -4.59
CA ILE A 102 -10.39 -0.46 -5.21
C ILE A 102 -11.85 -0.29 -4.76
N GLY A 103 -12.08 0.69 -3.89
CA GLY A 103 -13.37 0.91 -3.27
C GLY A 103 -13.67 -0.07 -2.15
N ARG A 104 -14.94 -0.15 -1.75
CA ARG A 104 -15.40 -1.03 -0.68
C ARG A 104 -16.76 -1.61 -1.01
N LEU A 105 -16.94 -2.88 -0.69
CA LEU A 105 -18.25 -3.51 -0.53
C LEU A 105 -18.48 -3.78 0.95
N ASP A 106 -19.72 -3.56 1.39
CA ASP A 106 -20.13 -3.89 2.76
C ASP A 106 -20.00 -5.39 3.03
N ARG A 107 -19.93 -5.75 4.32
CA ARG A 107 -19.75 -7.15 4.74
C ARG A 107 -20.81 -8.07 4.13
N ASN A 108 -22.05 -7.60 4.08
CA ASN A 108 -23.20 -8.35 3.60
C ASN A 108 -23.45 -8.18 2.10
N SER A 109 -22.64 -7.37 1.41
CA SER A 109 -22.72 -7.17 -0.04
C SER A 109 -21.80 -8.14 -0.79
N GLU A 110 -22.21 -8.46 -2.01
CA GLU A 110 -21.52 -9.35 -2.95
C GLU A 110 -21.28 -8.64 -4.27
N GLY A 111 -20.37 -9.18 -5.07
CA GLY A 111 -20.13 -8.72 -6.43
C GLY A 111 -18.69 -8.34 -6.68
N LEU A 112 -18.48 -7.60 -7.76
CA LEU A 112 -17.15 -7.26 -8.24
C LEU A 112 -16.41 -6.37 -7.23
N LEU A 113 -15.25 -6.85 -6.80
CA LEU A 113 -14.25 -6.09 -6.08
C LEU A 113 -12.92 -6.21 -6.82
N LEU A 114 -12.35 -5.07 -7.21
CA LEU A 114 -11.04 -5.02 -7.86
C LEU A 114 -9.94 -4.84 -6.82
N PHE A 115 -8.75 -5.38 -7.07
CA PHE A 115 -7.55 -5.14 -6.28
C PHE A 115 -6.42 -4.69 -7.19
N THR A 116 -5.55 -3.83 -6.66
CA THR A 116 -4.33 -3.43 -7.36
C THR A 116 -3.24 -2.98 -6.40
N ASN A 117 -2.00 -2.95 -6.88
CA ASN A 117 -0.88 -2.24 -6.26
C ASN A 117 -0.56 -0.91 -6.98
N ASP A 118 -1.35 -0.53 -7.99
CA ASP A 118 -1.26 0.74 -8.70
C ASP A 118 -2.12 1.81 -8.01
N GLY A 119 -1.47 2.70 -7.26
CA GLY A 119 -2.17 3.72 -6.48
C GLY A 119 -2.82 4.79 -7.33
N ALA A 120 -2.25 5.08 -8.50
CA ALA A 120 -2.79 6.07 -9.41
C ALA A 120 -4.06 5.56 -10.08
N PHE A 121 -4.03 4.32 -10.58
CA PHE A 121 -5.20 3.66 -11.16
C PHE A 121 -6.33 3.50 -10.15
N ALA A 122 -6.03 3.02 -8.94
CA ALA A 122 -7.02 2.87 -7.89
C ALA A 122 -7.70 4.21 -7.55
N ASN A 123 -6.90 5.28 -7.42
CA ASN A 123 -7.44 6.61 -7.18
C ASN A 123 -8.31 7.09 -8.36
N GLY A 124 -7.87 6.89 -9.60
CA GLY A 124 -8.62 7.28 -10.79
C GLY A 124 -9.99 6.59 -10.92
N ILE A 125 -10.12 5.34 -10.48
CA ILE A 125 -11.41 4.64 -10.45
C ILE A 125 -12.29 5.10 -9.28
N MET A 126 -11.70 5.29 -8.09
CA MET A 126 -12.47 5.62 -6.89
C MET A 126 -12.91 7.08 -6.82
N HIS A 127 -12.19 7.97 -7.50
CA HIS A 127 -12.47 9.39 -7.43
C HIS A 127 -13.72 9.71 -8.28
N PRO A 128 -14.77 10.34 -7.70
CA PRO A 128 -16.04 10.54 -8.38
C PRO A 128 -16.05 11.67 -9.42
N SER A 129 -14.92 12.39 -9.58
CA SER A 129 -14.78 13.54 -10.48
C SER A 129 -13.50 13.47 -11.30
#